data_AF-A0A6P6A478-F1
#
_entry.id   AF-A0A6P6A478-F1
#
_cell.length_a   1.000
_cell.length_b   1.000
_cell.length_c   1.000
_cell.angle_alpha   90.00
_cell.angle_beta   90.00
_cell.angle_gamma   90.00
#
_symmetry.space_group_name_H-M   'P 1'
#
loop_
_entity.id
_entity.type
_entity.pdbx_description
1 polymer ?
#
loop_
_entity_poly.entity_id
_entity_poly.type
_entity_poly.pdbx_seq_one_letter_code
_entity_poly.pdbx_strand_id
1 'polypeptide(L)'
;MESQEPNVTSSTSMPLMYSNRMMLKTILESSDGEMGLIGKTVVVGGWVKSSKEVKKDPVPSPPAAADAFPVSQRPKDVTCVEILQSRIPFFRTIIRVLGGSASSPAVREKLESLIPKPPPPSTFFLQINDGSCLSSLQVVIDSAKAPVSAGQILPTGTCILAEGVLEKPSAHGKRTIELKVEKVLHVGTVEQDKYPLSRKRLPLDSLRDYAHIRPRTTTVASVTRIRSTLDFATHTFFQNHGFLLVQLPIITTTDSEGFSEKFLVTTLLGKTSKEEPVGVSDADGVSLETVKASIKDKSSLFEQLKRSDSDKELLAAALQDLRKTNELARQIEAREKSKPVTAVKHDLVNLNEDFFGRPSYLTVSGRLHLESYACSLGNVYSFGPRFRADKTVSAKHAAEMWTVEVEMAFSQLEDAMKYAENYLKFLCSWILDNCSEDMKFLSKRVDKTVTHHLEYLTLCSYDKISYREAVEILRKVTDKAFETQLRWGVPLTAEHLSYLADDHYKKPVIIYDYPKAVKPFYVRLNDDEKTVAAFEMVVPKIGTLITGSQNEERFDMLNTRIKEFDLSRDQYEWYLDLRRHGTVQHSGFSLQFDLMVLLTTGLTDVRDVIPFPRSHGKANN
;
A
#
# COMPACT_ATOMS: atom_id res chain seq x y z
N MET A 1 -42.69 13.79 18.99
CA MET A 1 -42.24 12.47 19.47
C MET A 1 -40.73 12.50 19.44
N GLU A 2 -40.12 12.59 20.62
CA GLU A 2 -38.67 12.63 20.81
C GLU A 2 -38.03 11.34 20.30
N SER A 3 -37.09 11.47 19.37
CA SER A 3 -36.25 10.36 18.91
C SER A 3 -35.20 10.10 19.98
N GLN A 4 -35.34 8.98 20.70
CA GLN A 4 -34.30 8.44 21.57
C GLN A 4 -33.08 8.09 20.73
N GLU A 5 -31.98 8.81 20.95
CA GLU A 5 -30.64 8.38 20.54
C GLU A 5 -30.32 7.04 21.21
N PRO A 6 -29.74 6.06 20.49
CA PRO A 6 -29.30 4.83 21.11
C PRO A 6 -28.09 5.13 22.00
N ASN A 7 -28.31 5.05 23.32
CA ASN A 7 -27.27 5.02 24.33
C ASN A 7 -26.32 3.85 24.01
N VAL A 8 -25.14 4.17 23.46
CA VAL A 8 -24.02 3.23 23.37
C VAL A 8 -23.50 3.05 24.78
N THR A 9 -24.04 2.04 25.47
CA THR A 9 -23.56 1.61 26.78
C THR A 9 -22.08 1.26 26.68
N SER A 10 -21.27 1.96 27.47
CA SER A 10 -19.85 1.73 27.72
C SER A 10 -19.56 0.23 27.87
N SER A 11 -18.83 -0.34 26.91
CA SER A 11 -18.40 -1.73 26.98
C SER A 11 -17.35 -1.89 28.07
N THR A 12 -17.76 -2.48 29.19
CA THR A 12 -16.90 -3.02 30.23
C THR A 12 -15.76 -3.83 29.62
N SER A 13 -14.52 -3.58 30.06
CA SER A 13 -13.29 -4.21 29.58
C SER A 13 -13.36 -5.75 29.65
N MET A 14 -13.78 -6.39 28.56
CA MET A 14 -13.69 -7.83 28.44
C MET A 14 -12.22 -8.17 28.16
N PRO A 15 -11.57 -9.09 28.93
CA PRO A 15 -10.36 -9.72 28.44
C PRO A 15 -10.70 -10.33 27.07
N LEU A 16 -9.81 -10.15 26.08
CA LEU A 16 -9.97 -10.76 24.77
C LEU A 16 -10.40 -12.23 24.97
N MET A 17 -11.60 -12.61 24.53
CA MET A 17 -12.10 -13.98 24.67
C MET A 17 -11.13 -15.04 24.10
N TYR A 18 -10.17 -14.59 23.29
CA TYR A 18 -9.20 -15.39 22.57
C TYR A 18 -7.75 -15.21 23.06
N SER A 19 -7.49 -14.41 24.11
CA SER A 19 -6.12 -14.23 24.65
C SER A 19 -6.10 -13.76 26.11
N ASN A 20 -5.23 -14.38 26.91
CA ASN A 20 -4.92 -13.91 28.26
C ASN A 20 -4.13 -12.59 28.27
N ARG A 21 -3.68 -12.10 27.11
CA ARG A 21 -2.96 -10.84 26.97
C ARG A 21 -3.94 -9.66 26.91
N MET A 22 -3.70 -8.66 27.75
CA MET A 22 -4.35 -7.36 27.65
C MET A 22 -3.67 -6.49 26.58
N MET A 23 -4.44 -5.94 25.65
CA MET A 23 -3.95 -4.99 24.65
C MET A 23 -3.54 -3.68 25.31
N LEU A 24 -2.43 -3.09 24.85
CA LEU A 24 -1.92 -1.85 25.43
C LEU A 24 -2.90 -0.67 25.27
N LYS A 25 -3.65 -0.61 24.17
CA LYS A 25 -4.72 0.39 23.98
C LYS A 25 -5.72 0.40 25.13
N THR A 26 -6.11 -0.76 25.64
CA THR A 26 -7.06 -0.88 26.78
C THR A 26 -6.48 -0.32 28.08
N ILE A 27 -5.16 -0.33 28.22
CA ILE A 27 -4.47 0.18 29.40
C ILE A 27 -4.25 1.69 29.29
N LEU A 28 -3.85 2.16 28.09
CA LEU A 28 -3.32 3.50 27.86
C LEU A 28 -4.37 4.50 27.33
N GLU A 29 -5.51 4.04 26.81
CA GLU A 29 -6.55 4.88 26.19
C GLU A 29 -7.96 4.66 26.80
N SER A 30 -8.08 3.96 27.92
CA SER A 30 -9.40 3.72 28.57
C SER A 30 -10.04 5.02 29.07
N SER A 31 -11.34 5.19 28.77
CA SER A 31 -12.18 6.31 29.23
C SER A 31 -12.38 6.33 30.75
N ASP A 32 -12.25 5.19 31.43
CA ASP A 32 -12.35 5.08 32.90
C ASP A 32 -11.09 5.57 33.64
N GLY A 33 -10.14 6.14 32.88
CA GLY A 33 -8.87 6.63 33.36
C GLY A 33 -7.90 5.49 33.65
N GLU A 34 -6.65 5.66 33.22
CA GLU A 34 -5.51 4.77 33.51
C GLU A 34 -5.38 4.39 35.01
N MET A 35 -6.05 5.16 35.87
CA MET A 35 -6.18 4.97 37.32
C MET A 35 -6.95 3.72 37.76
N GLY A 36 -7.97 3.27 37.02
CA GLY A 36 -8.82 2.14 37.42
C GLY A 36 -8.16 0.76 37.32
N LEU A 37 -7.00 0.68 36.66
CA LEU A 37 -6.24 -0.56 36.46
C LEU A 37 -5.01 -0.69 37.37
N ILE A 38 -4.68 0.35 38.16
CA ILE A 38 -3.57 0.32 39.09
C ILE A 38 -3.80 -0.78 40.14
N GLY A 39 -2.76 -1.54 40.45
CA GLY A 39 -2.79 -2.67 41.38
C GLY A 39 -3.29 -3.97 40.77
N LYS A 40 -3.79 -3.96 39.52
CA LYS A 40 -4.19 -5.20 38.83
C LYS A 40 -2.98 -5.91 38.24
N THR A 41 -2.94 -7.23 38.42
CA THR A 41 -2.01 -8.11 37.70
C THR A 41 -2.52 -8.32 36.28
N VAL A 42 -1.66 -8.08 35.29
CA VAL A 42 -1.99 -8.23 33.87
C VAL A 42 -0.86 -8.95 33.13
N VAL A 43 -1.20 -9.56 32.00
CA VAL A 43 -0.24 -10.06 31.03
C VAL A 43 -0.26 -9.14 29.82
N VAL A 44 0.88 -8.58 29.46
CA VAL A 44 1.05 -7.75 28.26
C VAL A 44 2.14 -8.34 27.38
N GLY A 45 2.10 -8.04 26.09
CA GLY A 45 3.13 -8.50 25.17
C GLY A 45 3.25 -7.58 23.98
N GLY A 46 4.46 -7.41 23.50
CA GLY A 46 4.79 -6.47 22.43
C GLY A 46 6.27 -6.51 22.10
N TRP A 47 6.69 -5.64 21.20
CA TRP A 47 8.10 -5.49 20.85
C TRP A 47 8.71 -4.28 21.55
N VAL A 48 9.98 -4.40 21.91
CA VAL A 48 10.77 -3.33 22.53
C VAL A 48 11.02 -2.22 21.51
N LYS A 49 10.60 -1.00 21.85
CA LYS A 49 10.83 0.23 21.06
C LYS A 49 12.08 0.97 21.52
N SER A 50 12.33 0.94 22.81
CA SER A 50 13.55 1.46 23.44
C SER A 50 13.74 0.80 24.80
N SER A 51 14.98 0.80 25.27
CA SER A 51 15.35 0.13 26.50
C SER A 51 16.45 0.91 27.24
N LYS A 52 16.48 0.79 28.57
CA LYS A 52 17.58 1.29 29.41
C LYS A 52 17.87 0.28 30.52
N GLU A 53 19.14 0.00 30.76
CA GLU A 53 19.61 -0.76 31.93
C GLU A 53 20.13 0.19 33.00
N VAL A 54 19.80 -0.09 34.26
CA VAL A 54 20.37 0.56 35.44
C VAL A 54 20.93 -0.54 36.34
N LYS A 55 22.26 -0.61 36.46
CA LYS A 55 22.94 -1.55 37.35
C LYS A 55 22.75 -1.07 38.80
N LYS A 56 22.44 -1.98 39.72
CA LYS A 56 22.42 -1.67 41.16
C LYS A 56 23.85 -1.76 41.69
N ASP A 57 24.21 -0.83 42.57
CA ASP A 57 25.50 -0.88 43.27
C ASP A 57 25.56 -2.13 44.15
N PRO A 58 26.73 -2.79 44.25
CA PRO A 58 26.89 -3.93 45.15
C PRO A 58 26.65 -3.48 46.60
N VAL A 59 25.71 -4.14 47.29
CA VAL A 59 25.50 -3.94 48.73
C VAL A 59 26.79 -4.29 49.46
N PRO A 60 27.32 -3.43 50.36
CA PRO A 60 28.52 -3.77 51.14
C PRO A 60 28.26 -5.01 51.98
N SER A 61 29.13 -6.02 51.88
CA SER A 61 29.09 -7.18 52.75
C SER A 61 29.29 -6.75 54.21
N PRO A 62 28.50 -7.29 55.17
CA PRO A 62 28.72 -6.99 56.59
C PRO A 62 30.09 -7.53 57.04
N PRO A 63 30.75 -6.87 58.01
CA PRO A 63 32.09 -7.24 58.46
C PRO A 63 32.10 -8.65 59.08
N ALA A 64 33.09 -9.45 58.70
CA ALA A 64 33.25 -10.83 59.18
C ALA A 64 33.51 -10.84 60.69
N ALA A 65 32.64 -11.50 61.45
CA ALA A 65 32.87 -11.80 62.86
C ALA A 65 33.78 -13.03 63.00
N ALA A 66 34.82 -12.90 63.81
CA ALA A 66 35.81 -13.92 64.11
C ALA A 66 35.30 -14.96 65.14
N ASP A 67 35.72 -16.21 64.92
CA ASP A 67 35.89 -17.35 65.83
C ASP A 67 34.79 -17.78 66.83
N ALA A 68 34.23 -18.99 66.60
CA ALA A 68 33.88 -19.96 67.66
C ALA A 68 33.76 -21.42 67.10
N PHE A 69 34.09 -22.37 67.98
CA PHE A 69 34.45 -23.79 67.83
C PHE A 69 33.41 -24.79 67.23
N PRO A 70 33.81 -26.05 66.89
CA PRO A 70 33.07 -26.94 65.99
C PRO A 70 32.20 -27.98 66.72
N VAL A 71 30.97 -28.23 66.24
CA VAL A 71 30.18 -29.43 66.63
C VAL A 71 29.32 -29.99 65.47
N SER A 72 29.53 -31.30 65.26
CA SER A 72 28.68 -32.37 64.71
C SER A 72 28.05 -32.29 63.30
N GLN A 73 28.34 -33.33 62.52
CA GLN A 73 27.75 -33.66 61.23
C GLN A 73 26.32 -34.24 61.38
N ARG A 74 25.38 -33.74 60.58
CA ARG A 74 24.15 -34.41 60.13
C ARG A 74 23.94 -34.13 58.63
N PRO A 75 23.25 -35.02 57.89
CA PRO A 75 23.44 -35.18 56.45
C PRO A 75 22.76 -34.06 55.65
N LYS A 76 23.43 -33.63 54.57
CA LYS A 76 22.91 -32.66 53.60
C LYS A 76 21.94 -33.35 52.64
N ASP A 77 20.79 -32.73 52.45
CA ASP A 77 19.89 -33.00 51.33
C ASP A 77 20.56 -32.62 50.00
N VAL A 78 20.44 -33.53 49.04
CA VAL A 78 21.03 -33.46 47.71
C VAL A 78 20.20 -32.53 46.83
N THR A 79 20.76 -31.38 46.44
CA THR A 79 20.21 -30.49 45.41
C THR A 79 20.46 -31.04 44.00
N CYS A 80 19.53 -30.78 43.07
CA CYS A 80 19.46 -31.27 41.68
C CYS A 80 20.68 -31.06 40.76
N VAL A 81 21.79 -30.54 41.27
CA VAL A 81 23.07 -30.37 40.57
C VAL A 81 23.86 -31.69 40.46
N GLU A 82 23.63 -32.66 41.37
CA GLU A 82 24.32 -33.96 41.33
C GLU A 82 23.80 -34.92 40.25
N ILE A 83 22.63 -34.65 39.66
CA ILE A 83 22.04 -35.51 38.62
C ILE A 83 22.68 -35.25 37.24
N LEU A 84 23.13 -34.01 36.97
CA LEU A 84 23.73 -33.61 35.69
C LEU A 84 25.17 -34.10 35.50
N GLN A 85 25.87 -34.44 36.58
CA GLN A 85 27.23 -35.01 36.49
C GLN A 85 27.24 -36.53 36.22
N SER A 86 26.08 -37.17 36.11
CA SER A 86 25.97 -38.63 35.94
C SER A 86 25.74 -39.10 34.49
N ARG A 87 25.46 -38.21 33.53
CA ARG A 87 24.95 -38.60 32.20
C ARG A 87 25.77 -38.20 30.97
N ILE A 88 27.00 -37.74 31.13
CA ILE A 88 27.92 -37.47 30.00
C ILE A 88 29.13 -38.42 30.10
N PRO A 89 29.25 -39.44 29.24
CA PRO A 89 30.32 -40.45 29.32
C PRO A 89 31.74 -39.89 29.21
N PHE A 90 31.89 -38.73 28.56
CA PHE A 90 33.20 -38.14 28.24
C PHE A 90 33.95 -37.59 29.48
N PHE A 91 33.23 -37.05 30.47
CA PHE A 91 33.84 -36.50 31.68
C PHE A 91 34.33 -37.58 32.66
N ARG A 92 33.72 -38.77 32.62
CA ARG A 92 34.08 -39.90 33.49
C ARG A 92 35.47 -40.45 33.17
N THR A 93 35.91 -40.37 31.91
CA THR A 93 37.22 -40.86 31.46
C THR A 93 38.34 -39.91 31.85
N ILE A 94 38.12 -38.58 31.79
CA ILE A 94 39.13 -37.58 32.14
C ILE A 94 39.39 -37.56 33.67
N ILE A 95 38.33 -37.65 34.48
CA ILE A 95 38.46 -37.65 35.94
C ILE A 95 39.14 -38.94 36.45
N ARG A 96 38.99 -40.07 35.75
CA ARG A 96 39.61 -41.35 36.14
C ARG A 96 41.07 -41.47 35.69
N VAL A 97 41.49 -40.75 34.65
CA VAL A 97 42.87 -40.74 34.15
C VAL A 97 43.75 -39.70 34.87
N LEU A 98 43.16 -38.68 35.49
CA LEU A 98 43.90 -37.64 36.24
C LEU A 98 43.69 -37.67 37.77
N GLY A 99 42.86 -38.58 38.27
CA GLY A 99 42.43 -38.63 39.68
C GLY A 99 43.34 -39.43 40.62
N GLY A 100 44.62 -39.08 40.69
CA GLY A 100 45.43 -39.39 41.86
C GLY A 100 45.09 -38.41 42.99
N SER A 101 44.56 -38.94 44.10
CA SER A 101 44.37 -38.31 45.42
C SER A 101 44.57 -36.79 45.51
N ALA A 102 43.49 -36.00 45.56
CA ALA A 102 43.59 -34.58 45.90
C ALA A 102 42.39 -34.06 46.70
N SER A 103 42.46 -34.22 48.02
CA SER A 103 41.80 -33.35 48.99
C SER A 103 42.61 -32.06 49.16
N SER A 104 42.57 -31.16 48.17
CA SER A 104 43.21 -29.83 48.28
C SER A 104 42.19 -28.70 48.11
N PRO A 105 42.01 -27.83 49.13
CA PRO A 105 41.08 -26.68 49.05
C PRO A 105 41.41 -25.71 47.91
N ALA A 106 42.69 -25.63 47.50
CA ALA A 106 43.14 -24.76 46.42
C ALA A 106 42.62 -25.16 45.02
N VAL A 107 42.33 -26.46 44.80
CA VAL A 107 41.75 -26.92 43.52
C VAL A 107 40.26 -26.62 43.47
N ARG A 108 39.56 -26.69 44.62
CA ARG A 108 38.16 -26.27 44.75
C ARG A 108 38.01 -24.77 44.52
N GLU A 109 38.88 -23.93 45.10
CA GLU A 109 38.87 -22.48 44.88
C GLU A 109 39.13 -22.11 43.41
N LYS A 110 40.06 -22.81 42.74
CA LYS A 110 40.33 -22.60 41.31
C LYS A 110 39.16 -23.04 40.43
N LEU A 111 38.45 -24.11 40.81
CA LEU A 111 37.26 -24.61 40.11
C LEU A 111 36.02 -23.74 40.37
N GLU A 112 35.89 -23.15 41.55
CA GLU A 112 34.85 -22.17 41.90
C GLU A 112 35.11 -20.81 41.24
N SER A 113 36.37 -20.42 41.03
CA SER A 113 36.76 -19.22 40.27
C SER A 113 36.44 -19.30 38.77
N LEU A 114 36.21 -20.51 38.26
CA LEU A 114 35.79 -20.77 36.88
C LEU A 114 34.26 -20.70 36.71
N ILE A 115 33.50 -20.53 37.80
CA ILE A 115 32.07 -20.27 37.75
C ILE A 115 31.89 -18.77 37.48
N PRO A 116 31.28 -18.37 36.34
CA PRO A 116 31.01 -16.97 36.07
C PRO A 116 30.20 -16.38 37.23
N LYS A 117 30.74 -15.35 37.90
CA LYS A 117 29.98 -14.62 38.91
C LYS A 117 28.68 -14.13 38.26
N PRO A 118 27.50 -14.35 38.89
CA PRO A 118 26.26 -13.84 38.35
C PRO A 118 26.39 -12.32 38.16
N PRO A 119 25.91 -11.77 37.03
CA PRO A 119 25.97 -10.34 36.80
C PRO A 119 25.28 -9.60 37.96
N PRO A 120 25.80 -8.41 38.36
CA PRO A 120 25.18 -7.63 39.41
C PRO A 120 23.70 -7.35 39.06
N PRO A 121 22.80 -7.34 40.05
CA PRO A 121 21.38 -7.16 39.78
C PRO A 121 21.14 -5.83 39.08
N SER A 122 20.35 -5.86 38.02
CA SER A 122 20.03 -4.71 37.17
C SER A 122 18.53 -4.51 37.12
N THR A 123 18.11 -3.26 36.99
CA THR A 123 16.74 -2.91 36.64
C THR A 123 16.70 -2.51 35.17
N PHE A 124 15.87 -3.18 34.39
CA PHE A 124 15.64 -2.88 32.98
C PHE A 124 14.35 -2.10 32.82
N PHE A 125 14.40 -0.99 32.08
CA PHE A 125 13.27 -0.17 31.70
C PHE A 125 13.04 -0.30 30.21
N LEU A 126 11.98 -0.99 29.82
CA LEU A 126 11.60 -1.22 28.43
C LEU A 126 10.39 -0.34 28.09
N GLN A 127 10.38 0.23 26.89
CA GLN A 127 9.17 0.74 26.27
C GLN A 127 8.70 -0.31 25.28
N ILE A 128 7.52 -0.89 25.51
CA ILE A 128 6.94 -1.86 24.59
C ILE A 128 5.74 -1.28 23.86
N ASN A 129 5.55 -1.74 22.64
CA ASN A 129 4.35 -1.45 21.85
C ASN A 129 3.87 -2.74 21.20
N ASP A 130 2.55 -2.89 21.08
CA ASP A 130 1.89 -4.04 20.46
C ASP A 130 1.14 -3.67 19.16
N GLY A 131 1.27 -2.42 18.72
CA GLY A 131 0.61 -1.86 17.54
C GLY A 131 -0.81 -1.34 17.78
N SER A 132 -1.44 -1.67 18.91
CA SER A 132 -2.85 -1.35 19.18
C SER A 132 -3.12 0.15 19.34
N CYS A 133 -2.14 0.90 19.83
CA CYS A 133 -2.21 2.34 20.05
C CYS A 133 -0.87 3.01 19.70
N LEU A 134 -0.87 4.34 19.70
CA LEU A 134 0.34 5.14 19.48
C LEU A 134 1.32 5.02 20.67
N SER A 135 0.79 5.05 21.88
CA SER A 135 1.55 5.07 23.13
C SER A 135 2.27 3.74 23.40
N SER A 136 3.41 3.80 24.07
CA SER A 136 4.15 2.62 24.53
C SER A 136 4.02 2.48 26.04
N LEU A 137 3.86 1.25 26.51
CA LEU A 137 3.82 0.95 27.94
C LEU A 137 5.25 0.83 28.48
N GLN A 138 5.51 1.46 29.63
CA GLN A 138 6.74 1.23 30.36
C GLN A 138 6.66 -0.09 31.12
N VAL A 139 7.64 -0.95 30.89
CA VAL A 139 7.80 -2.25 31.55
C VAL A 139 9.10 -2.23 32.33
N VAL A 140 9.02 -2.48 33.64
CA VAL A 140 10.16 -2.43 34.56
C VAL A 140 10.45 -3.83 35.07
N ILE A 141 11.64 -4.34 34.77
CA ILE A 141 12.09 -5.68 35.13
C ILE A 141 13.24 -5.56 36.13
N ASP A 142 13.05 -6.07 37.34
CA ASP A 142 14.13 -6.23 38.32
C ASP A 142 14.72 -7.62 38.15
N SER A 143 15.99 -7.71 37.72
CA SER A 143 16.64 -8.99 37.44
C SER A 143 16.76 -9.89 38.68
N ALA A 144 16.62 -9.34 39.88
CA ALA A 144 16.57 -10.11 41.12
C ALA A 144 15.22 -10.83 41.32
N LYS A 145 14.13 -10.30 40.76
CA LYS A 145 12.77 -10.89 40.84
C LYS A 145 12.44 -11.74 39.62
N ALA A 146 12.82 -11.27 38.43
CA ALA A 146 12.60 -11.95 37.16
C ALA A 146 13.94 -12.12 36.45
N PRO A 147 14.64 -13.27 36.65
CA PRO A 147 15.98 -13.48 36.11
C PRO A 147 15.99 -13.44 34.59
N VAL A 148 16.67 -12.45 34.00
CA VAL A 148 16.83 -12.30 32.55
C VAL A 148 18.12 -11.56 32.23
N SER A 149 18.78 -11.96 31.13
CA SER A 149 20.02 -11.33 30.70
C SER A 149 19.76 -10.09 29.84
N ALA A 150 20.56 -9.03 30.03
CA ALA A 150 20.47 -7.79 29.27
C ALA A 150 20.45 -8.00 27.75
N GLY A 151 21.33 -8.88 27.23
CA GLY A 151 21.42 -9.21 25.80
C GLY A 151 20.17 -9.89 25.22
N GLN A 152 19.27 -10.43 26.04
CA GLN A 152 18.05 -11.07 25.58
C GLN A 152 16.90 -10.08 25.37
N ILE A 153 16.79 -9.05 26.23
CA ILE A 153 15.59 -8.20 26.29
C ILE A 153 15.79 -6.75 25.88
N LEU A 154 17.03 -6.23 25.90
CA LEU A 154 17.30 -4.84 25.54
C LEU A 154 17.22 -4.55 24.02
N PRO A 155 17.57 -5.45 23.10
CA PRO A 155 17.57 -5.11 21.67
C PRO A 155 16.21 -4.59 21.17
N THR A 156 16.22 -3.47 20.44
CA THR A 156 15.02 -2.93 19.79
C THR A 156 14.43 -3.96 18.84
N GLY A 157 13.13 -4.17 18.93
CA GLY A 157 12.39 -5.15 18.15
C GLY A 157 12.20 -6.50 18.84
N THR A 158 12.90 -6.76 19.95
CA THR A 158 12.72 -7.99 20.74
C THR A 158 11.28 -8.12 21.19
N CYS A 159 10.69 -9.28 20.96
CA CYS A 159 9.33 -9.59 21.40
C CYS A 159 9.36 -10.19 22.81
N ILE A 160 8.59 -9.61 23.73
CA ILE A 160 8.44 -10.10 25.09
C ILE A 160 6.98 -10.33 25.44
N LEU A 161 6.76 -11.23 26.40
CA LEU A 161 5.52 -11.38 27.14
C LEU A 161 5.83 -11.16 28.62
N ALA A 162 5.14 -10.23 29.26
CA ALA A 162 5.39 -9.86 30.65
C ALA A 162 4.11 -9.96 31.47
N GLU A 163 4.18 -10.66 32.58
CA GLU A 163 3.16 -10.72 33.63
C GLU A 163 3.65 -9.88 34.81
N GLY A 164 2.77 -9.03 35.33
CA GLY A 164 3.13 -8.13 36.43
C GLY A 164 1.99 -7.24 36.89
N VAL A 165 2.31 -6.36 37.83
CA VAL A 165 1.34 -5.44 38.44
C VAL A 165 1.46 -4.06 37.83
N LEU A 166 0.33 -3.45 37.46
CA LEU A 166 0.29 -2.07 36.99
C LEU A 166 0.42 -1.10 38.18
N GLU A 167 1.35 -0.16 38.09
CA GLU A 167 1.66 0.81 39.14
C GLU A 167 1.79 2.23 38.60
N LYS A 168 1.69 3.22 39.50
CA LYS A 168 2.12 4.58 39.19
C LYS A 168 3.65 4.62 39.11
N PRO A 169 4.23 5.29 38.10
CA PRO A 169 5.67 5.46 38.04
C PRO A 169 6.22 6.15 39.28
N SER A 170 7.31 5.62 39.84
CA SER A 170 7.94 6.14 41.06
C SER A 170 8.65 7.49 40.88
N ALA A 171 8.92 7.90 39.64
CA ALA A 171 9.52 9.20 39.32
C ALA A 171 8.48 10.14 38.69
N HIS A 172 8.43 11.39 39.15
CA HIS A 172 7.58 12.44 38.55
C HIS A 172 7.99 12.66 37.08
N GLY A 173 7.14 12.21 36.16
CA GLY A 173 7.34 12.33 34.72
C GLY A 173 6.02 12.35 33.97
N LYS A 174 6.08 12.46 32.64
CA LYS A 174 4.89 12.46 31.75
C LYS A 174 4.09 11.14 31.73
N ARG A 175 4.59 10.10 32.40
CA ARG A 175 4.01 8.75 32.35
C ARG A 175 3.08 8.57 33.54
N THR A 176 1.93 7.98 33.26
CA THR A 176 0.81 7.81 34.17
C THR A 176 0.73 6.39 34.74
N ILE A 177 1.23 5.41 33.99
CA ILE A 177 1.22 3.99 34.36
C ILE A 177 2.47 3.24 33.88
N GLU A 178 2.93 2.26 34.66
CA GLU A 178 3.98 1.31 34.31
C GLU A 178 3.65 -0.09 34.79
N LEU A 179 4.27 -1.11 34.19
CA LEU A 179 4.16 -2.51 34.62
C LEU A 179 5.41 -2.92 35.39
N LYS A 180 5.26 -3.27 36.67
CA LYS A 180 6.30 -3.97 37.44
C LYS A 180 6.22 -5.45 37.16
N VAL A 181 7.27 -5.99 36.54
CA VAL A 181 7.27 -7.38 36.07
C VAL A 181 7.58 -8.35 37.19
N GLU A 182 6.75 -9.39 37.26
CA GLU A 182 6.95 -10.57 38.10
C GLU A 182 7.49 -11.75 37.28
N LYS A 183 6.99 -11.92 36.06
CA LYS A 183 7.49 -12.93 35.11
C LYS A 183 7.65 -12.33 33.72
N VAL A 184 8.78 -12.61 33.08
CA VAL A 184 9.04 -12.25 31.69
C VAL A 184 9.42 -13.47 30.87
N LEU A 185 8.83 -13.58 29.70
CA LEU A 185 9.20 -14.53 28.68
C LEU A 185 9.79 -13.78 27.48
N HIS A 186 11.01 -14.15 27.12
CA HIS A 186 11.61 -13.74 25.86
C HIS A 186 11.02 -14.60 24.74
N VAL A 187 10.18 -14.00 23.90
CA VAL A 187 9.39 -14.71 22.88
C VAL A 187 10.14 -14.77 21.55
N GLY A 188 10.73 -13.66 21.12
CA GLY A 188 11.41 -13.57 19.83
C GLY A 188 12.65 -12.69 19.89
N THR A 189 13.78 -13.26 19.48
CA THR A 189 15.10 -12.62 19.39
C THR A 189 15.18 -11.64 18.22
N VAL A 190 16.15 -10.73 18.27
CA VAL A 190 16.50 -9.84 17.16
C VAL A 190 18.00 -9.91 16.86
N GLU A 191 18.33 -10.13 15.59
CA GLU A 191 19.69 -9.92 15.08
C GLU A 191 19.94 -8.42 14.92
N GLN A 192 20.44 -7.78 15.98
CA GLN A 192 20.51 -6.33 16.11
C GLN A 192 21.22 -5.64 14.93
N ASP A 193 22.29 -6.25 14.40
CA ASP A 193 23.08 -5.68 13.30
C ASP A 193 22.35 -5.70 11.95
N LYS A 194 21.43 -6.65 11.76
CA LYS A 194 20.65 -6.82 10.54
C LYS A 194 19.26 -6.20 10.61
N TYR A 195 18.74 -5.93 11.81
CA TYR A 195 17.39 -5.40 11.97
C TYR A 195 17.32 -3.94 11.48
N PRO A 196 16.55 -3.62 10.42
CA PRO A 196 16.58 -2.30 9.80
C PRO A 196 16.17 -1.17 10.76
N LEU A 197 15.29 -1.47 11.72
CA LEU A 197 14.77 -0.50 12.69
C LEU A 197 15.63 -0.37 13.95
N SER A 198 16.76 -1.09 14.07
CA SER A 198 17.69 -0.93 15.19
C SER A 198 18.53 0.34 15.09
N ARG A 199 18.66 0.89 13.87
CA ARG A 199 19.51 2.04 13.54
C ARG A 199 18.73 3.37 13.66
N LYS A 200 19.42 4.49 13.43
CA LYS A 200 18.82 5.85 13.37
C LYS A 200 17.53 5.86 12.52
N ARG A 201 16.63 6.81 12.83
CA ARG A 201 15.36 7.02 12.13
C ARG A 201 15.55 7.00 10.61
N LEU A 202 14.91 6.04 9.93
CA LEU A 202 14.93 5.91 8.47
C LEU A 202 13.89 6.85 7.83
N PRO A 203 14.19 7.43 6.65
CA PRO A 203 13.21 8.15 5.85
C PRO A 203 12.15 7.19 5.28
N LEU A 204 10.97 7.72 4.93
CA LEU A 204 9.85 6.91 4.44
C LEU A 204 10.18 6.15 3.15
N ASP A 205 10.86 6.80 2.20
CA ASP A 205 11.28 6.16 0.94
C ASP A 205 12.13 4.91 1.20
N SER A 206 13.10 4.96 2.12
CA SER A 206 13.93 3.80 2.48
C SER A 206 13.17 2.74 3.27
N LEU A 207 12.07 3.10 3.95
CA LEU A 207 11.24 2.12 4.65
C LEU A 207 10.44 1.26 3.67
N ARG A 208 10.24 1.69 2.40
CA ARG A 208 9.53 0.92 1.38
C ARG A 208 10.23 -0.40 1.05
N ASP A 209 11.56 -0.42 1.07
CA ASP A 209 12.37 -1.65 0.90
C ASP A 209 12.23 -2.63 2.09
N TYR A 210 11.60 -2.19 3.19
CA TYR A 210 11.31 -3.00 4.37
C TYR A 210 9.81 -3.01 4.67
N ALA A 211 8.96 -3.09 3.63
CA ALA A 211 7.50 -3.04 3.76
C ALA A 211 6.92 -4.02 4.80
N HIS A 212 7.56 -5.19 4.95
CA HIS A 212 7.18 -6.24 5.91
C HIS A 212 7.47 -5.89 7.38
N ILE A 213 8.38 -4.95 7.66
CA ILE A 213 8.80 -4.54 9.02
C ILE A 213 8.40 -3.09 9.35
N ARG A 214 8.28 -2.22 8.34
CA ARG A 214 7.96 -0.79 8.54
C ARG A 214 6.67 -0.52 9.35
N PRO A 215 5.64 -1.39 9.42
CA PRO A 215 4.49 -1.18 10.31
C PRO A 215 4.85 -1.08 11.80
N ARG A 216 6.04 -1.51 12.21
CA ARG A 216 6.54 -1.33 13.60
C ARG A 216 7.03 0.09 13.90
N THR A 217 7.16 0.94 12.87
CA THR A 217 7.44 2.37 13.02
C THR A 217 6.17 3.12 13.39
N THR A 218 6.28 4.20 14.17
CA THR A 218 5.11 4.93 14.66
C THR A 218 4.31 5.56 13.52
N THR A 219 4.98 6.13 12.51
CA THR A 219 4.30 6.73 11.35
C THR A 219 3.48 5.71 10.57
N VAL A 220 4.08 4.60 10.15
CA VAL A 220 3.34 3.60 9.36
C VAL A 220 2.24 2.94 10.20
N ALA A 221 2.47 2.66 11.48
CA ALA A 221 1.41 2.14 12.37
C ALA A 221 0.21 3.10 12.46
N SER A 222 0.46 4.41 12.57
CA SER A 222 -0.60 5.43 12.63
C SER A 222 -1.39 5.48 11.32
N VAL A 223 -0.68 5.46 10.20
CA VAL A 223 -1.29 5.40 8.85
C VAL A 223 -2.15 4.16 8.68
N THR A 224 -1.67 2.98 9.11
CA THR A 224 -2.44 1.73 9.05
C THR A 224 -3.71 1.80 9.90
N ARG A 225 -3.66 2.37 11.11
CA ARG A 225 -4.85 2.56 11.97
C ARG A 225 -5.85 3.54 11.35
N ILE A 226 -5.38 4.66 10.80
CA ILE A 226 -6.23 5.63 10.09
C ILE A 226 -6.87 4.98 8.86
N ARG A 227 -6.10 4.25 8.04
CA ARG A 227 -6.61 3.49 6.89
C ARG A 227 -7.73 2.53 7.32
N SER A 228 -7.49 1.74 8.37
CA SER A 228 -8.49 0.81 8.90
C SER A 228 -9.75 1.54 9.40
N THR A 229 -9.59 2.72 9.98
CA THR A 229 -10.71 3.53 10.47
C THR A 229 -11.50 4.14 9.30
N LEU A 230 -10.84 4.61 8.24
CA LEU A 230 -11.48 5.09 7.01
C LEU A 230 -12.26 3.98 6.29
N ASP A 231 -11.70 2.77 6.25
CA ASP A 231 -12.36 1.59 5.70
C ASP A 231 -13.67 1.28 6.46
N PHE A 232 -13.60 1.24 7.78
CA PHE A 232 -14.78 1.08 8.62
C PHE A 232 -15.80 2.23 8.47
N ALA A 233 -15.32 3.47 8.39
CA ALA A 233 -16.15 4.65 8.19
C ALA A 233 -16.89 4.60 6.84
N THR A 234 -16.21 4.18 5.78
CA THR A 234 -16.78 3.97 4.45
C THR A 234 -17.99 3.05 4.53
N HIS A 235 -17.82 1.87 5.12
CA HIS A 235 -18.91 0.91 5.28
C HIS A 235 -20.05 1.46 6.15
N THR A 236 -19.72 2.11 7.26
CA THR A 236 -20.70 2.73 8.16
C THR A 236 -21.53 3.78 7.43
N PHE A 237 -20.90 4.64 6.63
CA PHE A 237 -21.59 5.68 5.86
C PHE A 237 -22.62 5.06 4.93
N PHE A 238 -22.22 4.13 4.07
CA PHE A 238 -23.11 3.56 3.06
C PHE A 238 -24.23 2.73 3.69
N GLN A 239 -23.93 1.92 4.70
CA GLN A 239 -24.95 1.11 5.39
C GLN A 239 -26.00 1.97 6.10
N ASN A 240 -25.59 3.06 6.75
CA ASN A 240 -26.51 3.98 7.40
C ASN A 240 -27.44 4.73 6.42
N HIS A 241 -27.06 4.79 5.13
CA HIS A 241 -27.86 5.38 4.05
C HIS A 241 -28.57 4.33 3.20
N GLY A 242 -28.60 3.06 3.63
CA GLY A 242 -29.34 1.98 2.97
C GLY A 242 -28.69 1.43 1.70
N PHE A 243 -27.40 1.69 1.46
CA PHE A 243 -26.67 1.13 0.33
C PHE A 243 -26.27 -0.32 0.59
N LEU A 244 -26.29 -1.14 -0.46
CA LEU A 244 -25.82 -2.52 -0.40
C LEU A 244 -24.40 -2.65 -0.95
N LEU A 245 -23.55 -3.40 -0.24
CA LEU A 245 -22.21 -3.75 -0.70
C LEU A 245 -22.31 -4.82 -1.79
N VAL A 246 -21.69 -4.58 -2.94
CA VAL A 246 -21.57 -5.53 -4.04
C VAL A 246 -20.10 -5.84 -4.29
N GLN A 247 -19.76 -7.12 -4.27
CA GLN A 247 -18.42 -7.58 -4.64
C GLN A 247 -18.36 -7.78 -6.15
N LEU A 248 -17.51 -7.00 -6.81
CA LEU A 248 -17.39 -6.97 -8.26
C LEU A 248 -16.24 -7.85 -8.76
N PRO A 249 -16.34 -8.38 -9.99
CA PRO A 249 -15.24 -9.14 -10.60
C PRO A 249 -13.99 -8.27 -10.78
N ILE A 250 -12.83 -8.83 -10.45
CA ILE A 250 -11.52 -8.18 -10.68
C ILE A 250 -11.02 -8.47 -12.10
N ILE A 251 -11.23 -9.68 -12.60
CA ILE A 251 -10.91 -10.06 -13.98
C ILE A 251 -12.07 -9.64 -14.87
N THR A 252 -11.78 -8.90 -15.93
CA THR A 252 -12.78 -8.42 -16.87
C THR A 252 -12.34 -8.63 -18.31
N THR A 253 -13.31 -8.79 -19.19
CA THR A 253 -13.09 -8.75 -20.64
C THR A 253 -13.49 -7.41 -21.21
N THR A 254 -14.25 -6.58 -20.48
CA THR A 254 -14.76 -5.28 -20.90
C THR A 254 -13.77 -4.16 -20.64
N ASP A 255 -13.78 -3.16 -21.54
CA ASP A 255 -13.07 -1.91 -21.32
C ASP A 255 -14.05 -0.83 -20.84
N SER A 256 -13.99 -0.50 -19.56
CA SER A 256 -14.86 0.55 -19.03
C SER A 256 -14.41 1.95 -19.44
N GLU A 257 -13.11 2.23 -19.56
CA GLU A 257 -12.63 3.60 -19.72
C GLU A 257 -12.20 3.94 -21.16
N GLY A 258 -11.88 2.94 -22.00
CA GLY A 258 -11.53 3.11 -23.42
C GLY A 258 -10.16 3.76 -23.68
N PHE A 259 -9.50 4.30 -22.65
CA PHE A 259 -8.25 5.05 -22.77
C PHE A 259 -7.15 4.60 -21.80
N SER A 260 -7.43 3.65 -20.90
CA SER A 260 -6.50 3.22 -19.86
C SER A 260 -5.67 2.01 -20.27
N GLU A 261 -4.36 2.02 -20.01
CA GLU A 261 -3.53 0.82 -20.13
C GLU A 261 -3.92 -0.22 -19.05
N LYS A 262 -4.12 -1.48 -19.47
CA LYS A 262 -4.61 -2.58 -18.63
C LYS A 262 -3.59 -3.70 -18.51
N PHE A 263 -3.59 -4.40 -17.37
CA PHE A 263 -2.82 -5.63 -17.22
C PHE A 263 -3.55 -6.80 -17.87
N LEU A 264 -2.90 -7.47 -18.83
CA LEU A 264 -3.39 -8.73 -19.40
C LEU A 264 -3.27 -9.86 -18.35
N VAL A 265 -4.33 -10.63 -18.19
CA VAL A 265 -4.38 -11.84 -17.37
C VAL A 265 -4.36 -13.05 -18.30
N THR A 266 -3.31 -13.87 -18.20
CA THR A 266 -3.10 -15.00 -19.11
C THR A 266 -2.49 -16.21 -18.41
N THR A 267 -2.84 -17.41 -18.88
CA THR A 267 -2.27 -18.70 -18.46
C THR A 267 -1.37 -19.34 -19.53
N LEU A 268 -1.12 -18.63 -20.63
CA LEU A 268 -0.41 -19.14 -21.80
C LEU A 268 1.11 -18.89 -21.74
N LEU A 269 1.59 -18.19 -20.71
CA LEU A 269 3.03 -17.96 -20.51
C LEU A 269 3.79 -19.30 -20.44
N GLY A 270 4.73 -19.50 -21.36
CA GLY A 270 5.57 -20.70 -21.43
C GLY A 270 4.95 -21.91 -22.15
N LYS A 271 3.73 -21.79 -22.68
CA LYS A 271 3.14 -22.79 -23.59
C LYS A 271 3.49 -22.40 -25.02
N THR A 272 4.65 -22.83 -25.50
CA THR A 272 4.87 -22.89 -26.94
C THR A 272 3.86 -23.88 -27.50
N SER A 273 3.00 -23.43 -28.41
CA SER A 273 2.25 -24.35 -29.26
C SER A 273 3.26 -25.30 -29.89
N LYS A 274 3.09 -26.61 -29.66
CA LYS A 274 3.69 -27.60 -30.56
C LYS A 274 2.99 -27.37 -31.89
N GLU A 275 3.58 -26.57 -32.76
CA GLU A 275 3.14 -26.52 -34.15
C GLU A 275 3.40 -27.90 -34.77
N GLU A 276 2.33 -28.59 -35.12
CA GLU A 276 2.39 -29.49 -36.27
C GLU A 276 2.66 -28.62 -37.51
N PRO A 277 3.54 -29.05 -38.44
CA PRO A 277 3.88 -28.24 -39.59
C PRO A 277 2.68 -28.18 -40.54
N VAL A 278 1.87 -27.14 -40.38
CA VAL A 278 0.90 -26.72 -41.40
C VAL A 278 1.70 -25.95 -42.44
N GLY A 279 1.75 -26.51 -43.65
CA GLY A 279 2.54 -26.01 -44.77
C GLY A 279 2.36 -24.52 -44.99
N VAL A 280 3.48 -23.79 -44.94
CA VAL A 280 3.55 -22.40 -45.38
C VAL A 280 3.41 -22.40 -46.89
N SER A 281 2.31 -21.83 -47.38
CA SER A 281 2.24 -21.33 -48.75
C SER A 281 3.13 -20.09 -48.84
N ASP A 282 4.20 -20.19 -49.62
CA ASP A 282 5.07 -19.08 -49.99
C ASP A 282 4.27 -17.93 -50.59
N ALA A 283 4.41 -16.74 -50.00
CA ALA A 283 4.15 -15.47 -50.66
C ALA A 283 5.36 -14.56 -50.45
N ASP A 284 6.05 -14.30 -51.55
CA ASP A 284 7.34 -13.63 -51.70
C ASP A 284 7.51 -12.32 -50.92
N GLY A 285 8.58 -12.25 -50.14
CA GLY A 285 9.12 -11.01 -49.58
C GLY A 285 10.65 -11.09 -49.46
N VAL A 286 11.37 -10.28 -50.22
CA VAL A 286 12.84 -10.26 -50.24
C VAL A 286 13.38 -9.70 -48.91
N SER A 287 14.23 -10.48 -48.23
CA SER A 287 14.87 -10.11 -46.95
C SER A 287 15.96 -9.04 -47.11
N LEU A 288 16.10 -8.14 -46.13
CA LEU A 288 17.14 -7.09 -46.11
C LEU A 288 18.56 -7.67 -46.19
N GLU A 289 18.79 -8.85 -45.60
CA GLU A 289 20.09 -9.52 -45.65
C GLU A 289 20.42 -10.01 -47.07
N THR A 290 19.42 -10.52 -47.80
CA THR A 290 19.57 -10.94 -49.20
C THR A 290 19.88 -9.75 -50.11
N VAL A 291 19.26 -8.60 -49.86
CA VAL A 291 19.56 -7.36 -50.60
C VAL A 291 20.96 -6.83 -50.29
N LYS A 292 21.39 -6.88 -49.02
CA LYS A 292 22.75 -6.48 -48.61
C LYS A 292 23.83 -7.38 -49.21
N ALA A 293 23.60 -8.69 -49.28
CA ALA A 293 24.48 -9.61 -49.99
C ALA A 293 24.57 -9.26 -51.49
N SER A 294 23.42 -9.00 -52.13
CA SER A 294 23.38 -8.58 -53.54
C SER A 294 24.11 -7.25 -53.80
N ILE A 295 24.06 -6.29 -52.87
CA ILE A 295 24.82 -5.02 -52.98
C ILE A 295 26.33 -5.30 -52.96
N LYS A 296 26.79 -6.21 -52.09
CA LYS A 296 28.21 -6.56 -51.99
C LYS A 296 28.71 -7.19 -53.29
N ASP A 297 27.95 -8.13 -53.85
CA ASP A 297 28.30 -8.82 -55.08
C ASP A 297 28.31 -7.85 -56.28
N LYS A 298 27.28 -7.00 -56.41
CA LYS A 298 27.20 -5.98 -57.46
C LYS A 298 28.27 -4.88 -57.33
N SER A 299 28.65 -4.52 -56.11
CA SER A 299 29.75 -3.57 -55.87
C SER A 299 31.10 -4.17 -56.26
N SER A 300 31.32 -5.46 -55.99
CA SER A 300 32.52 -6.19 -56.43
C SER A 300 32.58 -6.27 -57.96
N LEU A 301 31.46 -6.55 -58.61
CA LEU A 301 31.35 -6.59 -60.07
C LEU A 301 31.65 -5.21 -60.71
N PHE A 302 31.11 -4.13 -60.14
CA PHE A 302 31.38 -2.77 -60.60
C PHE A 302 32.86 -2.40 -60.49
N GLU A 303 33.51 -2.72 -59.36
CA GLU A 303 34.95 -2.46 -59.17
C GLU A 303 35.83 -3.32 -60.09
N GLN A 304 35.43 -4.55 -60.40
CA GLN A 304 36.12 -5.38 -61.40
C GLN A 304 36.01 -4.74 -62.79
N LEU A 305 34.80 -4.36 -63.22
CA LEU A 305 34.56 -3.73 -64.53
C LEU A 305 35.30 -2.39 -64.66
N LYS A 306 35.46 -1.64 -63.57
CA LYS A 306 36.22 -0.39 -63.55
C LYS A 306 37.73 -0.59 -63.72
N ARG A 307 38.27 -1.74 -63.30
CA ARG A 307 39.71 -2.06 -63.40
C ARG A 307 40.10 -2.69 -64.74
N SER A 308 39.16 -3.33 -65.44
CA SER A 308 39.43 -4.04 -66.69
C SER A 308 39.27 -3.18 -67.96
N ASP A 309 39.22 -1.85 -67.84
CA ASP A 309 39.01 -0.89 -68.96
C ASP A 309 37.79 -1.26 -69.84
N SER A 310 36.74 -1.75 -69.16
CA SER A 310 35.52 -2.30 -69.76
C SER A 310 34.70 -1.25 -70.49
N ASP A 311 33.90 -1.71 -71.46
CA ASP A 311 33.03 -0.86 -72.28
C ASP A 311 32.17 0.10 -71.44
N LYS A 312 32.13 1.38 -71.83
CA LYS A 312 31.54 2.46 -71.02
C LYS A 312 30.06 2.21 -70.72
N GLU A 313 29.36 1.55 -71.64
CA GLU A 313 27.94 1.19 -71.47
C GLU A 313 27.73 0.11 -70.41
N LEU A 314 28.61 -0.90 -70.33
CA LEU A 314 28.52 -1.96 -69.32
C LEU A 314 28.81 -1.43 -67.92
N LEU A 315 29.79 -0.53 -67.81
CA LEU A 315 30.10 0.13 -66.54
C LEU A 315 28.93 1.01 -66.06
N ALA A 316 28.27 1.71 -66.99
CA ALA A 316 27.09 2.53 -66.69
C ALA A 316 25.89 1.67 -66.25
N ALA A 317 25.66 0.52 -66.91
CA ALA A 317 24.60 -0.41 -66.54
C ALA A 317 24.83 -1.02 -65.15
N ALA A 318 26.06 -1.45 -64.84
CA ALA A 318 26.42 -1.98 -63.52
C ALA A 318 26.27 -0.93 -62.41
N LEU A 319 26.64 0.33 -62.66
CA LEU A 319 26.43 1.43 -61.72
C LEU A 319 24.93 1.69 -61.47
N GLN A 320 24.12 1.65 -62.53
CA GLN A 320 22.68 1.87 -62.43
C GLN A 320 22.01 0.75 -61.64
N ASP A 321 22.41 -0.50 -61.84
CA ASP A 321 21.89 -1.66 -61.11
C ASP A 321 22.28 -1.63 -59.63
N LEU A 322 23.54 -1.27 -59.32
CA LEU A 322 23.99 -1.06 -57.93
C LEU A 322 23.19 0.06 -57.25
N ARG A 323 22.93 1.17 -57.95
CA ARG A 323 22.10 2.28 -57.42
C ARG A 323 20.67 1.84 -57.12
N LYS A 324 20.03 1.09 -58.03
CA LYS A 324 18.66 0.56 -57.80
C LYS A 324 18.61 -0.38 -56.60
N THR A 325 19.63 -1.24 -56.46
CA THR A 325 19.70 -2.20 -55.35
C THR A 325 19.92 -1.49 -54.00
N ASN A 326 20.73 -0.43 -53.98
CA ASN A 326 20.92 0.41 -52.79
C ASN A 326 19.65 1.18 -52.40
N GLU A 327 18.90 1.71 -53.37
CA GLU A 327 17.64 2.41 -53.07
C GLU A 327 16.58 1.45 -52.52
N LEU A 328 16.52 0.21 -53.04
CA LEU A 328 15.64 -0.84 -52.49
C LEU A 328 15.98 -1.15 -51.03
N ALA A 329 17.27 -1.29 -50.69
CA ALA A 329 17.69 -1.48 -49.30
C ALA A 329 17.27 -0.30 -48.41
N ARG A 330 17.41 0.93 -48.90
CA ARG A 330 17.02 2.15 -48.17
C ARG A 330 15.50 2.22 -47.92
N GLN A 331 14.70 1.80 -48.89
CA GLN A 331 13.24 1.72 -48.75
C GLN A 331 12.81 0.66 -47.74
N ILE A 332 13.46 -0.51 -47.74
CA ILE A 332 13.21 -1.57 -46.75
C ILE A 332 13.61 -1.09 -45.34
N GLU A 333 14.78 -0.47 -45.19
CA GLU A 333 15.23 0.08 -43.90
C GLU A 333 14.33 1.23 -43.39
N ALA A 334 13.82 2.08 -44.30
CA ALA A 334 12.86 3.13 -43.93
C ALA A 334 11.51 2.53 -43.51
N ARG A 335 11.07 1.42 -44.11
CA ARG A 335 9.87 0.67 -43.71
C ARG A 335 10.04 -0.03 -42.37
N GLU A 336 11.26 -0.43 -42.01
CA GLU A 336 11.57 -0.97 -40.69
C GLU A 336 11.64 0.11 -39.61
N LYS A 337 12.21 1.28 -39.92
CA LYS A 337 12.32 2.43 -38.99
C LYS A 337 11.02 3.19 -38.77
N SER A 338 10.07 3.13 -39.71
CA SER A 338 8.75 3.75 -39.61
C SER A 338 7.70 2.88 -38.92
N LYS A 339 8.04 1.63 -38.55
CA LYS A 339 7.23 0.87 -37.60
C LYS A 339 7.34 1.54 -36.22
N PRO A 340 6.24 1.92 -35.58
CA PRO A 340 6.29 2.42 -34.21
C PRO A 340 7.00 1.37 -33.33
N VAL A 341 7.77 1.84 -32.35
CA VAL A 341 8.29 1.00 -31.25
C VAL A 341 7.10 0.63 -30.37
N THR A 342 6.22 -0.19 -30.91
CA THR A 342 5.14 -0.90 -30.23
C THR A 342 5.61 -2.31 -30.05
N ALA A 343 5.69 -2.69 -28.78
CA ALA A 343 5.55 -4.02 -28.24
C ALA A 343 6.50 -5.10 -28.79
N VAL A 344 7.03 -5.88 -27.85
CA VAL A 344 7.36 -7.28 -28.07
C VAL A 344 6.30 -7.86 -29.02
N LYS A 345 6.70 -8.37 -30.19
CA LYS A 345 5.90 -9.36 -30.90
C LYS A 345 5.71 -10.48 -29.89
N HIS A 346 4.59 -10.48 -29.18
CA HIS A 346 4.07 -11.72 -28.69
C HIS A 346 3.93 -12.55 -29.96
N ASP A 347 4.67 -13.66 -30.04
CA ASP A 347 4.21 -14.81 -30.80
C ASP A 347 2.69 -14.86 -30.62
N LEU A 348 1.95 -15.03 -31.72
CA LEU A 348 0.49 -15.06 -31.73
C LEU A 348 0.01 -16.27 -30.91
N VAL A 349 0.17 -16.17 -29.60
CA VAL A 349 -0.42 -17.00 -28.59
C VAL A 349 -1.90 -16.80 -28.83
N ASN A 350 -2.55 -17.85 -29.32
CA ASN A 350 -3.96 -17.82 -29.63
C ASN A 350 -4.71 -17.52 -28.33
N LEU A 351 -5.05 -16.26 -28.07
CA LEU A 351 -5.73 -15.83 -26.84
C LEU A 351 -7.12 -16.45 -26.72
N ASN A 352 -7.66 -17.02 -27.81
CA ASN A 352 -8.87 -17.84 -27.78
C ASN A 352 -8.66 -19.20 -27.10
N GLU A 353 -7.42 -19.65 -26.94
CA GLU A 353 -7.04 -20.85 -26.18
C GLU A 353 -6.62 -20.52 -24.73
N ASP A 354 -6.69 -19.25 -24.33
CA ASP A 354 -6.42 -18.87 -22.94
C ASP A 354 -7.57 -19.34 -22.03
N PHE A 355 -7.37 -19.22 -20.71
CA PHE A 355 -8.27 -19.76 -19.70
C PHE A 355 -9.75 -19.36 -19.88
N PHE A 356 -10.01 -18.12 -20.32
CA PHE A 356 -11.37 -17.59 -20.53
C PHE A 356 -11.81 -17.61 -21.99
N GLY A 357 -11.01 -18.20 -22.89
CA GLY A 357 -11.29 -18.28 -24.33
C GLY A 357 -11.33 -16.93 -25.05
N ARG A 358 -10.82 -15.86 -24.42
CA ARG A 358 -10.69 -14.51 -24.97
C ARG A 358 -9.74 -13.66 -24.13
N PRO A 359 -9.21 -12.55 -24.67
CA PRO A 359 -8.39 -11.60 -23.91
C PRO A 359 -9.11 -11.12 -22.65
N SER A 360 -8.43 -11.25 -21.51
CA SER A 360 -8.95 -10.90 -20.19
C SER A 360 -7.94 -10.03 -19.44
N TYR A 361 -8.43 -9.12 -18.62
CA TYR A 361 -7.63 -8.06 -17.99
C TYR A 361 -7.97 -7.89 -16.53
N LEU A 362 -7.06 -7.27 -15.76
CA LEU A 362 -7.43 -6.71 -14.46
C LEU A 362 -8.22 -5.42 -14.67
N THR A 363 -9.33 -5.29 -13.93
CA THR A 363 -10.27 -4.18 -14.11
C THR A 363 -9.71 -2.84 -13.62
N VAL A 364 -9.96 -1.80 -14.41
CA VAL A 364 -9.67 -0.40 -14.06
C VAL A 364 -10.82 0.24 -13.28
N SER A 365 -12.05 -0.24 -13.52
CA SER A 365 -13.27 0.17 -12.82
C SER A 365 -14.32 -0.93 -12.88
N GLY A 366 -15.05 -1.10 -11.77
CA GLY A 366 -16.16 -2.04 -11.68
C GLY A 366 -17.52 -1.41 -12.05
N ARG A 367 -17.58 -0.10 -12.33
CA ARG A 367 -18.84 0.64 -12.42
C ARG A 367 -19.87 0.04 -13.38
N LEU A 368 -19.47 -0.41 -14.57
CA LEU A 368 -20.40 -1.07 -15.52
C LEU A 368 -21.14 -2.27 -14.90
N HIS A 369 -20.44 -3.08 -14.10
CA HIS A 369 -21.06 -4.20 -13.39
C HIS A 369 -21.92 -3.70 -12.24
N LEU A 370 -21.46 -2.68 -11.51
CA LEU A 370 -22.20 -2.09 -10.40
C LEU A 370 -23.55 -1.49 -10.85
N GLU A 371 -23.61 -0.91 -12.05
CA GLU A 371 -24.84 -0.40 -12.66
C GLU A 371 -25.92 -1.47 -12.80
N SER A 372 -25.56 -2.71 -13.14
CA SER A 372 -26.54 -3.81 -13.24
C SER A 372 -27.22 -4.09 -11.89
N TYR A 373 -26.46 -3.98 -10.80
CA TYR A 373 -26.99 -4.11 -9.44
C TYR A 373 -27.79 -2.89 -9.04
N ALA A 374 -27.35 -1.67 -9.38
CA ALA A 374 -28.12 -0.44 -9.11
C ALA A 374 -29.50 -0.48 -9.77
N CYS A 375 -29.59 -0.94 -11.02
CA CYS A 375 -30.85 -1.11 -11.74
C CYS A 375 -31.83 -2.09 -11.04
N SER A 376 -31.32 -2.99 -10.18
CA SER A 376 -32.11 -4.01 -9.49
C SER A 376 -32.38 -3.69 -8.02
N LEU A 377 -31.40 -3.09 -7.33
CA LEU A 377 -31.36 -2.92 -5.88
C LEU A 377 -31.41 -1.46 -5.44
N GLY A 378 -31.45 -0.52 -6.39
CA GLY A 378 -31.47 0.91 -6.12
C GLY A 378 -30.06 1.46 -5.88
N ASN A 379 -29.62 1.43 -4.63
CA ASN A 379 -28.39 2.08 -4.18
C ASN A 379 -27.34 1.04 -3.77
N VAL A 380 -26.21 1.03 -4.46
CA VAL A 380 -25.16 0.03 -4.27
C VAL A 380 -23.78 0.67 -4.26
N TYR A 381 -22.84 0.02 -3.59
CA TYR A 381 -21.44 0.41 -3.62
C TYR A 381 -20.54 -0.81 -3.67
N SER A 382 -19.34 -0.65 -4.21
CA SER A 382 -18.27 -1.63 -4.22
C SER A 382 -17.04 -1.01 -3.57
N PHE A 383 -16.26 -1.84 -2.88
CA PHE A 383 -14.97 -1.46 -2.35
C PHE A 383 -13.95 -2.54 -2.67
N GLY A 384 -12.94 -2.22 -3.47
CA GLY A 384 -11.92 -3.18 -3.84
C GLY A 384 -10.78 -2.61 -4.68
N PRO A 385 -9.83 -3.47 -5.09
CA PRO A 385 -8.67 -3.05 -5.85
C PRO A 385 -9.01 -2.74 -7.32
N ARG A 386 -8.34 -1.74 -7.87
CA ARG A 386 -8.35 -1.34 -9.27
C ARG A 386 -6.91 -1.24 -9.77
N PHE A 387 -6.72 -1.62 -11.03
CA PHE A 387 -5.40 -1.79 -11.59
C PHE A 387 -5.22 -0.90 -12.81
N ARG A 388 -4.08 -0.23 -12.91
CA ARG A 388 -3.72 0.55 -14.10
C ARG A 388 -2.28 0.23 -14.47
N ALA A 389 -2.06 -0.14 -15.73
CA ALA A 389 -0.74 -0.51 -16.23
C ALA A 389 0.08 0.71 -16.69
N ASP A 390 -0.16 1.87 -16.07
CA ASP A 390 0.53 3.11 -16.40
C ASP A 390 2.00 3.06 -15.95
N LYS A 391 2.89 3.50 -16.84
CA LYS A 391 4.34 3.59 -16.61
C LYS A 391 4.75 4.94 -16.04
N THR A 392 3.83 5.91 -15.94
CA THR A 392 4.11 7.22 -15.37
C THR A 392 4.49 7.08 -13.89
N VAL A 393 5.55 7.79 -13.51
CA VAL A 393 6.04 7.82 -12.12
C VAL A 393 5.49 9.08 -11.47
N SER A 394 4.47 8.94 -10.63
CA SER A 394 3.87 10.02 -9.84
C SER A 394 3.74 9.62 -8.38
N ALA A 395 3.90 10.58 -7.47
CA ALA A 395 3.69 10.36 -6.03
C ALA A 395 2.22 10.08 -5.69
N LYS A 396 1.28 10.37 -6.60
CA LYS A 396 -0.16 10.17 -6.43
C LYS A 396 -0.68 8.94 -7.17
N HIS A 397 0.19 8.10 -7.70
CA HIS A 397 -0.19 6.95 -8.51
C HIS A 397 0.55 5.67 -8.07
N ALA A 398 -0.19 4.56 -8.07
CA ALA A 398 0.32 3.21 -7.96
C ALA A 398 -0.44 2.31 -8.94
N ALA A 399 0.19 1.23 -9.38
CA ALA A 399 -0.38 0.31 -10.37
C ALA A 399 -1.58 -0.50 -9.81
N GLU A 400 -1.62 -0.67 -8.48
CA GLU A 400 -2.72 -1.28 -7.73
C GLU A 400 -3.14 -0.29 -6.65
N MET A 401 -4.40 0.14 -6.69
CA MET A 401 -4.99 1.08 -5.73
C MET A 401 -6.40 0.60 -5.34
N TRP A 402 -6.84 0.96 -4.15
CA TRP A 402 -8.18 0.69 -3.66
C TRP A 402 -9.11 1.85 -4.01
N THR A 403 -10.31 1.51 -4.46
CA THR A 403 -11.33 2.47 -4.89
C THR A 403 -12.68 2.08 -4.29
N VAL A 404 -13.42 3.10 -3.85
CA VAL A 404 -14.83 2.98 -3.48
C VAL A 404 -15.65 3.47 -4.67
N GLU A 405 -16.50 2.61 -5.23
CA GLU A 405 -17.37 2.93 -6.36
C GLU A 405 -18.82 2.87 -5.91
N VAL A 406 -19.62 3.84 -6.31
CA VAL A 406 -20.99 4.04 -5.84
C VAL A 406 -21.89 4.22 -7.05
N GLU A 407 -23.07 3.62 -7.02
CA GLU A 407 -24.06 3.74 -8.07
C GLU A 407 -25.47 3.83 -7.47
N MET A 408 -26.27 4.78 -7.95
CA MET A 408 -27.58 5.12 -7.39
C MET A 408 -28.63 5.18 -8.50
N ALA A 409 -29.63 4.31 -8.44
CA ALA A 409 -30.80 4.41 -9.31
C ALA A 409 -31.65 5.64 -8.98
N PHE A 410 -32.41 6.13 -9.97
CA PHE A 410 -33.26 7.32 -9.86
C PHE A 410 -32.51 8.59 -9.42
N SER A 411 -31.26 8.74 -9.86
CA SER A 411 -30.40 9.86 -9.47
C SER A 411 -29.81 10.58 -10.68
N GLN A 412 -29.61 11.88 -10.54
CA GLN A 412 -29.00 12.76 -11.54
C GLN A 412 -27.58 13.18 -11.12
N LEU A 413 -26.88 13.89 -12.02
CA LEU A 413 -25.52 14.36 -11.77
C LEU A 413 -25.40 15.17 -10.47
N GLU A 414 -26.33 16.09 -10.23
CA GLU A 414 -26.41 16.89 -9.00
C GLU A 414 -26.48 16.06 -7.72
N ASP A 415 -27.26 14.96 -7.75
CA ASP A 415 -27.39 14.05 -6.61
C ASP A 415 -26.06 13.37 -6.33
N ALA A 416 -25.37 12.88 -7.38
CA ALA A 416 -24.05 12.26 -7.25
C ALA A 416 -23.00 13.25 -6.73
N MET A 417 -23.00 14.50 -7.23
CA MET A 417 -22.10 15.56 -6.73
C MET A 417 -22.35 15.87 -5.25
N LYS A 418 -23.62 16.01 -4.84
CA LYS A 418 -24.01 16.29 -3.45
C LYS A 418 -23.65 15.11 -2.54
N TYR A 419 -23.88 13.89 -3.00
CA TYR A 419 -23.58 12.68 -2.22
C TYR A 419 -22.07 12.50 -2.05
N ALA A 420 -21.27 12.75 -3.10
CA ALA A 420 -19.82 12.75 -3.03
C ALA A 420 -19.28 13.80 -2.03
N GLU A 421 -19.86 15.01 -2.00
CA GLU A 421 -19.49 16.05 -1.03
C GLU A 421 -19.78 15.59 0.42
N ASN A 422 -21.00 15.11 0.67
CA ASN A 422 -21.39 14.62 1.99
C ASN A 422 -20.51 13.46 2.45
N TYR A 423 -20.16 12.56 1.53
CA TYR A 423 -19.30 11.42 1.84
C TYR A 423 -17.89 11.86 2.23
N LEU A 424 -17.27 12.79 1.50
CA LEU A 424 -15.96 13.33 1.85
C LEU A 424 -15.99 14.01 3.23
N LYS A 425 -16.98 14.87 3.48
CA LYS A 425 -17.16 15.56 4.77
C LYS A 425 -17.35 14.58 5.92
N PHE A 426 -18.10 13.51 5.70
CA PHE A 426 -18.29 12.45 6.68
C PHE A 426 -16.95 11.77 7.02
N LEU A 427 -16.16 11.35 6.02
CA LEU A 427 -14.87 10.69 6.26
C LEU A 427 -13.89 11.60 7.02
N CYS A 428 -13.83 12.90 6.68
CA CYS A 428 -13.00 13.86 7.39
C CYS A 428 -13.42 13.99 8.87
N SER A 429 -14.72 14.15 9.13
CA SER A 429 -15.27 14.26 10.50
C SER A 429 -14.99 12.99 11.30
N TRP A 430 -15.24 11.83 10.70
CA TRP A 430 -15.04 10.53 11.35
C TRP A 430 -13.60 10.34 11.84
N ILE A 431 -12.61 10.75 11.04
CA ILE A 431 -11.20 10.63 11.44
C ILE A 431 -10.83 11.60 12.55
N LEU A 432 -11.35 12.83 12.52
CA LEU A 432 -11.14 13.80 13.60
C LEU A 432 -11.69 13.25 14.94
N ASP A 433 -12.84 12.59 14.90
CA ASP A 433 -13.52 12.06 16.08
C ASP A 433 -12.88 10.76 16.60
N ASN A 434 -12.45 9.87 15.69
CA ASN A 434 -12.06 8.50 16.04
C ASN A 434 -10.55 8.22 16.04
N CYS A 435 -9.71 9.16 15.57
CA CYS A 435 -8.25 8.96 15.44
C CYS A 435 -7.42 10.05 16.14
N SER A 436 -7.94 10.69 17.20
CA SER A 436 -7.34 11.88 17.81
C SER A 436 -5.86 11.76 18.17
N GLU A 437 -5.40 10.65 18.77
CA GLU A 437 -3.99 10.44 19.14
C GLU A 437 -3.06 10.28 17.93
N ASP A 438 -3.50 9.54 16.92
CA ASP A 438 -2.77 9.38 15.66
C ASP A 438 -2.69 10.71 14.89
N MET A 439 -3.79 11.46 14.86
CA MET A 439 -3.86 12.79 14.25
C MET A 439 -2.97 13.81 14.96
N LYS A 440 -2.92 13.81 16.30
CA LYS A 440 -1.98 14.65 17.08
C LYS A 440 -0.52 14.31 16.73
N PHE A 441 -0.20 13.03 16.59
CA PHE A 441 1.15 12.60 16.19
C PHE A 441 1.50 13.07 14.77
N LEU A 442 0.61 12.86 13.80
CA LEU A 442 0.82 13.26 12.41
C LEU A 442 0.91 14.77 12.26
N SER A 443 0.05 15.53 12.95
CA SER A 443 0.13 16.99 13.03
C SER A 443 1.53 17.44 13.51
N LYS A 444 2.05 16.80 14.55
CA LYS A 444 3.37 17.16 15.08
C LYS A 444 4.55 16.74 14.20
N ARG A 445 4.44 15.62 13.48
CA ARG A 445 5.60 14.92 12.88
C ARG A 445 5.63 14.90 11.35
N VAL A 446 4.49 15.14 10.70
CA VAL A 446 4.31 15.04 9.25
C VAL A 446 3.85 16.39 8.71
N ASP A 447 2.61 16.81 9.01
CA ASP A 447 2.05 18.07 8.54
C ASP A 447 1.28 18.77 9.67
N LYS A 448 1.83 19.88 10.17
CA LYS A 448 1.23 20.70 11.25
C LYS A 448 -0.17 21.22 10.93
N THR A 449 -0.53 21.25 9.65
CA THR A 449 -1.81 21.80 9.17
C THR A 449 -2.86 20.72 8.92
N VAL A 450 -2.52 19.42 9.02
CA VAL A 450 -3.42 18.33 8.57
C VAL A 450 -4.76 18.33 9.29
N THR A 451 -4.79 18.51 10.62
CA THR A 451 -6.04 18.51 11.40
C THR A 451 -6.91 19.71 11.03
N HIS A 452 -6.32 20.90 10.94
CA HIS A 452 -7.03 22.10 10.52
C HIS A 452 -7.51 22.02 9.07
N HIS A 453 -6.77 21.33 8.20
CA HIS A 453 -7.21 21.11 6.83
C HIS A 453 -8.44 20.19 6.80
N LEU A 454 -8.45 19.09 7.56
CA LEU A 454 -9.63 18.24 7.65
C LEU A 454 -10.83 18.96 8.26
N GLU A 455 -10.63 19.74 9.34
CA GLU A 455 -11.68 20.60 9.92
C GLU A 455 -12.20 21.63 8.92
N TYR A 456 -11.31 22.21 8.10
CA TYR A 456 -11.71 23.14 7.06
C TYR A 456 -12.57 22.45 5.99
N LEU A 457 -12.20 21.24 5.57
CA LEU A 457 -12.92 20.47 4.55
C LEU A 457 -14.34 20.05 4.99
N THR A 458 -14.57 19.89 6.29
CA THR A 458 -15.92 19.59 6.82
C THR A 458 -16.81 20.83 6.83
N LEU A 459 -16.24 22.01 7.09
CA LEU A 459 -16.97 23.26 7.26
C LEU A 459 -17.15 24.07 5.98
N CYS A 460 -16.21 23.99 5.03
CA CYS A 460 -16.24 24.83 3.84
C CYS A 460 -17.32 24.39 2.83
N SER A 461 -17.79 25.34 2.03
CA SER A 461 -18.60 25.07 0.85
C SER A 461 -17.69 24.65 -0.31
N TYR A 462 -18.14 23.73 -1.15
CA TYR A 462 -17.37 23.31 -2.33
C TYR A 462 -17.87 24.10 -3.53
N ASP A 463 -16.96 24.71 -4.28
CA ASP A 463 -17.36 25.44 -5.49
C ASP A 463 -17.75 24.44 -6.58
N LYS A 464 -18.76 24.80 -7.37
CA LYS A 464 -19.22 24.02 -8.52
C LYS A 464 -19.09 24.88 -9.75
N ILE A 465 -18.27 24.45 -10.71
CA ILE A 465 -18.05 25.16 -11.96
C ILE A 465 -18.14 24.21 -13.14
N SER A 466 -18.64 24.69 -14.26
CA SER A 466 -18.57 23.96 -15.52
C SER A 466 -17.13 23.89 -16.03
N TYR A 467 -16.82 22.89 -16.86
CA TYR A 467 -15.56 22.80 -17.59
C TYR A 467 -15.30 24.08 -18.40
N ARG A 468 -16.36 24.67 -18.97
CA ARG A 468 -16.26 25.93 -19.73
C ARG A 468 -15.74 27.06 -18.85
N GLU A 469 -16.33 27.26 -17.67
CA GLU A 469 -15.88 28.28 -16.72
C GLU A 469 -14.45 28.00 -16.25
N ALA A 470 -14.10 26.74 -16.00
CA ALA A 470 -12.74 26.35 -15.64
C ALA A 470 -11.72 26.77 -16.72
N VAL A 471 -12.01 26.51 -18.00
CA VAL A 471 -11.16 26.95 -19.12
C VAL A 471 -11.10 28.47 -19.23
N GLU A 472 -12.22 29.17 -19.05
CA GLU A 472 -12.26 30.63 -19.08
C GLU A 472 -11.44 31.28 -17.96
N ILE A 473 -11.45 30.70 -16.76
CA ILE A 473 -10.61 31.12 -15.63
C ILE A 473 -9.14 30.89 -15.96
N LEU A 474 -8.79 29.67 -16.36
CA LEU A 474 -7.40 29.29 -16.63
C LEU A 474 -6.77 30.09 -17.78
N ARG A 475 -7.54 30.50 -18.78
CA ARG A 475 -7.07 31.36 -19.88
C ARG A 475 -6.75 32.79 -19.46
N LYS A 476 -7.28 33.26 -18.32
CA LYS A 476 -7.01 34.60 -17.78
C LYS A 476 -5.75 34.64 -16.91
N VAL A 477 -5.16 33.49 -16.61
CA VAL A 477 -3.94 33.36 -15.82
C VAL A 477 -2.76 33.81 -16.68
N THR A 478 -2.12 34.92 -16.31
CA THR A 478 -0.98 35.50 -17.03
C THR A 478 0.35 35.33 -16.31
N ASP A 479 0.29 35.02 -15.02
CA ASP A 479 1.41 34.91 -14.09
C ASP A 479 1.97 33.48 -13.97
N LYS A 480 1.28 32.49 -14.56
CA LYS A 480 1.71 31.08 -14.60
C LYS A 480 1.63 30.54 -16.03
N ALA A 481 2.73 29.95 -16.50
CA ALA A 481 2.78 29.27 -17.78
C ALA A 481 2.49 27.78 -17.58
N PHE A 482 1.36 27.30 -18.10
CA PHE A 482 1.01 25.88 -18.09
C PHE A 482 1.73 25.14 -19.24
N GLU A 483 2.16 23.90 -18.98
CA GLU A 483 2.86 23.09 -20.00
C GLU A 483 1.96 22.75 -21.19
N THR A 484 0.67 22.48 -20.93
CA THR A 484 -0.31 22.11 -21.95
C THR A 484 -1.20 23.30 -22.31
N GLN A 485 -1.29 23.62 -23.60
CA GLN A 485 -2.16 24.69 -24.07
C GLN A 485 -3.64 24.36 -23.84
N LEU A 486 -4.34 25.26 -23.17
CA LEU A 486 -5.79 25.17 -22.97
C LEU A 486 -6.53 25.38 -24.29
N ARG A 487 -7.21 24.34 -24.75
CA ARG A 487 -8.11 24.37 -25.91
C ARG A 487 -9.39 23.62 -25.56
N TRP A 488 -10.51 24.07 -26.13
CA TRP A 488 -11.77 23.33 -26.02
C TRP A 488 -11.60 21.90 -26.53
N GLY A 489 -12.15 20.93 -25.81
CA GLY A 489 -12.08 19.51 -26.18
C GLY A 489 -10.81 18.79 -25.73
N VAL A 490 -9.89 19.47 -25.05
CA VAL A 490 -8.69 18.88 -24.43
C VAL A 490 -8.96 18.63 -22.94
N PRO A 491 -8.54 17.49 -22.36
CA PRO A 491 -8.72 17.23 -20.94
C PRO A 491 -7.94 18.25 -20.10
N LEU A 492 -8.49 18.62 -18.94
CA LEU A 492 -7.74 19.39 -17.95
C LEU A 492 -6.64 18.50 -17.37
N THR A 493 -5.41 19.01 -17.34
CA THR A 493 -4.27 18.28 -16.76
C THR A 493 -4.29 18.38 -15.25
N ALA A 494 -3.52 17.52 -14.57
CA ALA A 494 -3.35 17.61 -13.12
C ALA A 494 -2.82 18.98 -12.68
N GLU A 495 -2.01 19.65 -13.50
CA GLU A 495 -1.52 21.01 -13.25
C GLU A 495 -2.66 22.04 -13.26
N HIS A 496 -3.52 22.00 -14.29
CA HIS A 496 -4.69 22.89 -14.40
C HIS A 496 -5.65 22.71 -13.21
N LEU A 497 -5.95 21.46 -12.88
CA LEU A 497 -6.86 21.12 -11.79
C LEU A 497 -6.28 21.55 -10.44
N SER A 498 -4.99 21.29 -10.21
CA SER A 498 -4.32 21.73 -8.97
C SER A 498 -4.30 23.25 -8.87
N TYR A 499 -4.05 24.00 -9.94
CA TYR A 499 -4.14 25.47 -9.91
C TYR A 499 -5.52 25.98 -9.48
N LEU A 500 -6.60 25.39 -10.01
CA LEU A 500 -7.95 25.78 -9.63
C LEU A 500 -8.18 25.57 -8.12
N ALA A 501 -7.84 24.39 -7.59
CA ALA A 501 -8.09 24.07 -6.19
C ALA A 501 -7.11 24.76 -5.22
N ASP A 502 -5.81 24.78 -5.53
CA ASP A 502 -4.74 25.25 -4.65
C ASP A 502 -4.51 26.76 -4.70
N ASP A 503 -4.53 27.34 -5.90
CA ASP A 503 -4.12 28.73 -6.12
C ASP A 503 -5.34 29.67 -6.22
N HIS A 504 -6.34 29.29 -7.02
CA HIS A 504 -7.50 30.15 -7.33
C HIS A 504 -8.57 30.10 -6.23
N TYR A 505 -9.16 28.92 -5.99
CA TYR A 505 -10.27 28.76 -5.05
C TYR A 505 -9.81 28.54 -3.61
N LYS A 506 -8.66 27.86 -3.41
CA LYS A 506 -8.09 27.50 -2.09
C LYS A 506 -9.03 26.63 -1.23
N LYS A 507 -9.90 25.87 -1.90
CA LYS A 507 -10.90 24.95 -1.33
C LYS A 507 -11.26 23.89 -2.37
N PRO A 508 -12.00 22.83 -2.00
CA PRO A 508 -12.45 21.84 -2.97
C PRO A 508 -13.32 22.45 -4.06
N VAL A 509 -13.09 21.98 -5.30
CA VAL A 509 -13.81 22.42 -6.49
C VAL A 509 -14.35 21.19 -7.20
N ILE A 510 -15.64 21.21 -7.51
CA ILE A 510 -16.31 20.24 -8.36
C ILE A 510 -16.42 20.85 -9.75
N ILE A 511 -15.74 20.25 -10.72
CA ILE A 511 -15.80 20.65 -12.12
C ILE A 511 -16.75 19.70 -12.81
N TYR A 512 -17.72 20.19 -13.59
CA TYR A 512 -18.73 19.35 -14.26
C TYR A 512 -18.93 19.72 -15.74
N ASP A 513 -19.70 18.92 -16.47
CA ASP A 513 -20.00 19.08 -17.91
C ASP A 513 -18.76 19.12 -18.81
N TYR A 514 -17.99 18.03 -18.77
CA TYR A 514 -16.79 17.87 -19.60
C TYR A 514 -17.13 17.63 -21.08
N PRO A 515 -16.24 17.97 -22.03
CA PRO A 515 -16.41 17.63 -23.43
C PRO A 515 -16.57 16.12 -23.65
N LYS A 516 -17.51 15.71 -24.52
CA LYS A 516 -17.81 14.28 -24.76
C LYS A 516 -16.61 13.44 -25.23
N ALA A 517 -15.61 14.09 -25.84
CA ALA A 517 -14.43 13.43 -26.41
C ALA A 517 -13.42 12.96 -25.35
N VAL A 518 -13.49 13.50 -24.12
CA VAL A 518 -12.50 13.22 -23.07
C VAL A 518 -13.07 12.36 -21.93
N LYS A 519 -14.25 11.78 -22.14
CA LYS A 519 -14.98 11.01 -21.14
C LYS A 519 -15.49 9.70 -21.74
N PRO A 520 -15.70 8.65 -20.91
CA PRO A 520 -16.13 7.34 -21.38
C PRO A 520 -17.44 7.36 -22.18
N PHE A 521 -17.63 6.35 -23.01
CA PHE A 521 -18.81 6.20 -23.89
C PHE A 521 -20.14 6.12 -23.11
N TYR A 522 -20.09 5.60 -21.88
CA TYR A 522 -21.28 5.38 -21.04
C TYR A 522 -21.79 6.62 -20.31
N VAL A 523 -21.05 7.73 -20.34
CA VAL A 523 -21.47 8.98 -19.67
C VAL A 523 -22.58 9.63 -20.48
N ARG A 524 -23.66 10.08 -19.81
CA ARG A 524 -24.81 10.70 -20.45
C ARG A 524 -24.42 11.93 -21.27
N LEU A 525 -24.85 11.98 -22.54
CA LEU A 525 -24.69 13.16 -23.39
C LEU A 525 -25.69 14.25 -22.97
N ASN A 526 -25.17 15.46 -22.76
CA ASN A 526 -25.99 16.62 -22.43
C ASN A 526 -26.76 17.11 -23.66
N ASP A 527 -27.79 17.92 -23.44
CA ASP A 527 -28.68 18.41 -24.49
C ASP A 527 -27.98 19.38 -25.47
N ASP A 528 -26.78 19.85 -25.13
CA ASP A 528 -25.93 20.65 -26.02
C ASP A 528 -25.15 19.82 -27.07
N GLU A 529 -25.25 18.49 -26.97
CA GLU A 529 -24.56 17.47 -27.78
C GLU A 529 -23.02 17.56 -27.82
N LYS A 530 -22.44 18.42 -26.98
CA LYS A 530 -21.00 18.73 -26.94
C LYS A 530 -20.37 18.27 -25.63
N THR A 531 -21.11 18.37 -24.54
CA THR A 531 -20.67 18.00 -23.20
C THR A 531 -21.38 16.74 -22.72
N VAL A 532 -20.85 16.15 -21.65
CA VAL A 532 -21.42 14.98 -21.00
C VAL A 532 -21.52 15.24 -19.49
N ALA A 533 -22.52 14.64 -18.87
CA ALA A 533 -22.82 14.74 -17.44
C ALA A 533 -21.79 13.97 -16.60
N ALA A 534 -20.57 14.49 -16.51
CA ALA A 534 -19.48 14.00 -15.68
C ALA A 534 -18.99 15.10 -14.76
N PHE A 535 -18.48 14.70 -13.59
CA PHE A 535 -17.83 15.62 -12.65
C PHE A 535 -16.50 15.07 -12.12
N GLU A 536 -15.64 15.98 -11.70
CA GLU A 536 -14.41 15.70 -10.97
C GLU A 536 -14.35 16.61 -9.75
N MET A 537 -14.19 16.03 -8.56
CA MET A 537 -13.95 16.75 -7.32
C MET A 537 -12.44 16.81 -7.07
N VAL A 538 -11.90 18.02 -7.15
CA VAL A 538 -10.49 18.33 -6.93
C VAL A 538 -10.33 18.90 -5.53
N VAL A 539 -9.47 18.27 -4.73
CA VAL A 539 -9.19 18.69 -3.35
C VAL A 539 -7.78 19.30 -3.28
N PRO A 540 -7.60 20.44 -2.57
CA PRO A 540 -6.28 21.07 -2.44
C PRO A 540 -5.19 20.09 -1.97
N LYS A 541 -3.97 20.25 -2.51
CA LYS A 541 -2.77 19.42 -2.35
C LYS A 541 -2.88 18.00 -2.91
N ILE A 542 -4.09 17.45 -3.04
CA ILE A 542 -4.35 16.09 -3.49
C ILE A 542 -4.62 16.03 -4.99
N GLY A 543 -5.39 16.94 -5.54
CA GLY A 543 -5.89 16.87 -6.92
C GLY A 543 -7.21 16.11 -6.98
N THR A 544 -7.49 15.44 -8.10
CA THR A 544 -8.75 14.72 -8.31
C THR A 544 -8.90 13.54 -7.35
N LEU A 545 -9.82 13.67 -6.40
CA LEU A 545 -10.09 12.65 -5.37
C LEU A 545 -11.31 11.80 -5.69
N ILE A 546 -12.36 12.43 -6.23
CA ILE A 546 -13.60 11.77 -6.63
C ILE A 546 -13.89 12.12 -8.09
N THR A 547 -14.26 11.11 -8.87
CA THR A 547 -14.75 11.29 -10.25
C THR A 547 -16.09 10.61 -10.38
N GLY A 548 -17.07 11.23 -11.04
CA GLY A 548 -18.38 10.63 -11.20
C GLY A 548 -19.11 11.08 -12.46
N SER A 549 -20.27 10.48 -12.68
CA SER A 549 -21.10 10.74 -13.85
C SER A 549 -22.54 10.32 -13.63
N GLN A 550 -23.44 10.96 -14.38
CA GLN A 550 -24.70 10.35 -14.76
C GLN A 550 -24.45 9.43 -15.97
N ASN A 551 -25.03 8.24 -15.96
CA ASN A 551 -24.82 7.27 -17.03
C ASN A 551 -25.91 7.42 -18.10
N GLU A 552 -25.55 7.14 -19.35
CA GLU A 552 -26.44 7.22 -20.50
C GLU A 552 -27.49 6.11 -20.42
N GLU A 553 -28.71 6.49 -20.07
CA GLU A 553 -29.85 5.60 -19.92
C GLU A 553 -30.60 5.37 -21.24
N ARG A 554 -30.38 6.23 -22.25
CA ARG A 554 -31.08 6.15 -23.54
C ARG A 554 -30.35 5.19 -24.46
N PHE A 555 -31.03 4.11 -24.84
CA PHE A 555 -30.47 3.03 -25.65
C PHE A 555 -29.78 3.52 -26.94
N ASP A 556 -30.46 4.35 -27.73
CA ASP A 556 -29.94 4.79 -29.04
C ASP A 556 -28.70 5.69 -28.90
N MET A 557 -28.67 6.52 -27.85
CA MET A 557 -27.53 7.38 -27.54
C MET A 557 -26.34 6.54 -27.12
N LEU A 558 -26.52 5.61 -26.18
CA LEU A 558 -25.46 4.71 -25.72
C LEU A 558 -24.91 3.85 -26.87
N ASN A 559 -25.79 3.28 -27.69
CA ASN A 559 -25.40 2.48 -28.86
C ASN A 559 -24.63 3.31 -29.89
N THR A 560 -24.98 4.58 -30.07
CA THR A 560 -24.23 5.50 -30.93
C THR A 560 -22.83 5.76 -30.36
N ARG A 561 -22.73 6.02 -29.05
CA ARG A 561 -21.46 6.25 -28.35
C ARG A 561 -20.53 5.02 -28.42
N ILE A 562 -21.05 3.80 -28.29
CA ILE A 562 -20.27 2.55 -28.46
C ILE A 562 -19.63 2.51 -29.85
N LYS A 563 -20.38 2.87 -30.91
CA LYS A 563 -19.86 2.93 -32.28
C LYS A 563 -18.82 4.03 -32.48
N GLU A 564 -19.04 5.21 -31.88
CA GLU A 564 -18.06 6.32 -31.93
C GLU A 564 -16.70 5.94 -31.34
N PHE A 565 -16.68 5.01 -30.38
CA PHE A 565 -15.47 4.53 -29.70
C PHE A 565 -14.86 3.27 -30.33
N ASP A 566 -15.38 2.81 -31.48
CA ASP A 566 -14.93 1.57 -32.16
C ASP A 566 -14.98 0.33 -31.24
N LEU A 567 -15.96 0.29 -30.34
CA LEU A 567 -16.15 -0.81 -29.39
C LEU A 567 -17.01 -1.92 -30.01
N SER A 568 -16.62 -3.17 -29.80
CA SER A 568 -17.38 -4.32 -30.27
C SER A 568 -18.73 -4.41 -29.56
N ARG A 569 -19.83 -4.26 -30.30
CA ARG A 569 -21.19 -4.34 -29.74
C ARG A 569 -21.43 -5.63 -28.96
N ASP A 570 -20.97 -6.78 -29.47
CA ASP A 570 -21.19 -8.09 -28.85
C ASP A 570 -20.61 -8.16 -27.41
N GLN A 571 -19.55 -7.40 -27.15
CA GLN A 571 -18.91 -7.32 -25.83
C GLN A 571 -19.75 -6.51 -24.82
N TYR A 572 -20.58 -5.58 -25.30
CA TYR A 572 -21.41 -4.67 -24.49
C TYR A 572 -22.91 -4.96 -24.63
N GLU A 573 -23.31 -6.04 -25.28
CA GLU A 573 -24.73 -6.36 -25.48
C GLU A 573 -25.46 -6.53 -24.14
N TRP A 574 -24.81 -7.18 -23.16
CA TRP A 574 -25.33 -7.30 -21.79
C TRP A 574 -25.52 -5.94 -21.08
N TYR A 575 -24.67 -4.96 -21.41
CA TYR A 575 -24.74 -3.62 -20.83
C TYR A 575 -25.83 -2.77 -21.50
N LEU A 576 -26.03 -2.98 -22.81
CA LEU A 576 -27.14 -2.44 -23.57
C LEU A 576 -28.49 -3.02 -23.11
N ASP A 577 -28.53 -4.28 -22.66
CA ASP A 577 -29.75 -4.91 -22.11
C ASP A 577 -30.27 -4.18 -20.87
N LEU A 578 -29.38 -3.59 -20.06
CA LEU A 578 -29.77 -2.73 -18.94
C LEU A 578 -30.63 -1.54 -19.40
N ARG A 579 -30.45 -1.09 -20.65
CA ARG A 579 -31.20 0.02 -21.25
C ARG A 579 -32.49 -0.44 -21.94
N ARG A 580 -32.63 -1.72 -22.25
CA ARG A 580 -33.82 -2.31 -22.91
C ARG A 580 -34.89 -2.73 -21.93
N HIS A 581 -34.50 -3.20 -20.75
CA HIS A 581 -35.40 -3.89 -19.82
C HIS A 581 -35.63 -3.06 -18.55
N GLY A 582 -36.37 -1.96 -18.68
CA GLY A 582 -36.76 -1.13 -17.53
C GLY A 582 -35.66 -0.24 -16.99
N THR A 583 -34.99 0.51 -17.88
CA THR A 583 -33.93 1.46 -17.52
C THR A 583 -34.44 2.65 -16.72
N VAL A 584 -33.53 3.30 -15.99
CA VAL A 584 -33.80 4.49 -15.18
C VAL A 584 -32.66 5.49 -15.31
N GLN A 585 -32.90 6.76 -14.98
CA GLN A 585 -31.80 7.68 -14.74
C GLN A 585 -31.02 7.22 -13.51
N HIS A 586 -29.71 7.20 -13.61
CA HIS A 586 -28.83 6.72 -12.56
C HIS A 586 -27.46 7.37 -12.71
N SER A 587 -26.83 7.58 -11.57
CA SER A 587 -25.57 8.29 -11.44
C SER A 587 -24.73 7.65 -10.36
N GLY A 588 -23.43 7.87 -10.46
CA GLY A 588 -22.47 7.26 -9.56
C GLY A 588 -21.13 7.97 -9.57
N PHE A 589 -20.26 7.54 -8.67
CA PHE A 589 -18.93 8.11 -8.53
C PHE A 589 -17.93 7.12 -7.96
N SER A 590 -16.66 7.44 -8.11
CA SER A 590 -15.52 6.67 -7.64
C SER A 590 -14.64 7.55 -6.77
N LEU A 591 -14.45 7.18 -5.51
CA LEU A 591 -13.48 7.79 -4.60
C LEU A 591 -12.19 6.97 -4.62
N GLN A 592 -11.06 7.63 -4.87
CA GLN A 592 -9.73 7.03 -4.79
C GLN A 592 -9.32 6.86 -3.33
N PHE A 593 -9.54 5.67 -2.75
CA PHE A 593 -9.43 5.43 -1.31
C PHE A 593 -8.01 5.69 -0.79
N ASP A 594 -6.99 5.25 -1.51
CA ASP A 594 -5.61 5.50 -1.11
C ASP A 594 -5.25 6.99 -1.11
N LEU A 595 -5.85 7.79 -2.00
CA LEU A 595 -5.69 9.25 -1.97
C LEU A 595 -6.43 9.89 -0.79
N MET A 596 -7.54 9.29 -0.33
CA MET A 596 -8.20 9.70 0.91
C MET A 596 -7.32 9.42 2.14
N VAL A 597 -6.63 8.28 2.18
CA VAL A 597 -5.64 8.00 3.25
C VAL A 597 -4.48 9.00 3.16
N LEU A 598 -4.03 9.33 1.95
CA LEU A 598 -2.99 10.35 1.74
C LEU A 598 -3.42 11.72 2.27
N LEU A 599 -4.63 12.16 1.95
CA LEU A 599 -5.25 13.40 2.44
C LEU A 599 -5.30 13.47 3.96
N THR A 600 -5.84 12.42 4.59
CA THR A 600 -6.03 12.39 6.05
C THR A 600 -4.74 12.31 6.84
N THR A 601 -3.69 11.74 6.25
CA THR A 601 -2.40 11.58 6.93
C THR A 601 -1.42 12.73 6.70
N GLY A 602 -1.66 13.57 5.68
CA GLY A 602 -0.77 14.67 5.29
C GLY A 602 0.54 14.19 4.65
N LEU A 603 0.64 12.91 4.30
CA LEU A 603 1.77 12.37 3.55
C LEU A 603 1.69 12.82 2.08
N THR A 604 2.83 12.82 1.39
CA THR A 604 2.94 13.35 0.02
C THR A 604 3.01 12.27 -1.05
N ASP A 605 3.18 11.01 -0.67
CA ASP A 605 3.33 9.89 -1.59
C ASP A 605 2.42 8.71 -1.21
N VAL A 606 1.60 8.28 -2.17
CA VAL A 606 0.60 7.22 -2.00
C VAL A 606 1.23 5.88 -1.61
N ARG A 607 2.50 5.66 -1.97
CA ARG A 607 3.25 4.44 -1.65
C ARG A 607 3.54 4.28 -0.16
N ASP A 608 3.41 5.36 0.61
CA ASP A 608 3.58 5.34 2.07
C ASP A 608 2.28 5.06 2.82
N VAL A 609 1.13 5.11 2.14
CA VAL A 609 -0.19 4.81 2.71
C VAL A 609 -0.77 3.46 2.26
N ILE A 610 -0.18 2.86 1.23
CA ILE A 610 -0.47 1.49 0.80
C ILE A 610 0.50 0.54 1.53
N PRO A 611 0.03 -0.54 2.18
CA PRO A 611 0.91 -1.45 2.93
C PRO A 611 2.06 -2.03 2.09
N PHE A 612 1.73 -2.53 0.89
CA PHE A 612 2.66 -3.13 -0.08
C PHE A 612 2.42 -2.54 -1.47
N PRO A 613 2.94 -1.33 -1.76
CA PRO A 613 2.65 -0.66 -3.01
C PRO A 613 3.18 -1.42 -4.23
N ARG A 614 2.49 -1.29 -5.35
CA ARG A 614 2.94 -1.77 -6.67
C ARG A 614 3.16 -0.58 -7.58
N SER A 615 4.29 -0.53 -8.27
CA SER A 615 4.62 0.53 -9.21
C SER A 615 5.39 -0.02 -10.40
N HIS A 616 5.46 0.76 -11.48
CA HIS A 616 6.25 0.38 -12.64
C HIS A 616 7.71 0.04 -12.25
N GLY A 617 8.20 -1.11 -12.70
CA GLY A 617 9.52 -1.64 -12.35
C GLY A 617 9.68 -2.17 -10.91
N LYS A 618 8.64 -2.10 -10.06
CA LYS A 618 8.68 -2.50 -8.65
C LYS A 618 7.40 -3.24 -8.24
N ALA A 619 7.39 -4.56 -8.43
CA ALA A 619 6.32 -5.44 -7.97
C ALA A 619 6.65 -6.15 -6.62
N ASN A 620 7.93 -6.26 -6.29
CA ASN A 620 8.41 -6.88 -5.06
C ASN A 620 8.87 -5.79 -4.06
N ASN A 621 8.90 -6.15 -2.77
CA ASN A 621 9.51 -5.33 -1.73
C ASN A 621 11.00 -5.65 -1.60
#